data_AF-A0A316KSD4-F1
#
_entry.id   AF-A0A316KSD4-F1
#
_cell.length_a   1.000
_cell.length_b   1.000
_cell.length_c   1.000
_cell.angle_alpha   90.00
_cell.angle_beta   90.00
_cell.angle_gamma   90.00
#
_symmetry.space_group_name_H-M   'P 1'
#
loop_
_entity.id
_entity.type
_entity.pdbx_description
1 polymer ?
#
loop_
_entity_poly.entity_id
_entity_poly.type
_entity_poly.pdbx_seq_one_letter_code
_entity_poly.pdbx_strand_id
1 'polypeptide(L)'
;MRLALLIFAFMAAPAFACDTCDEPEKPTPPSQPTYEKPTFEPPETPPETPRTPQRPRDDDDDNKHREVKSTPKPAPVSCPKVKCVTDENGHRRAMFTADVQPDMYYLGRNFCATAPKDIEVTACCLAKPDDTYQILYNVKVSEKAHRKAKEFCICVLELD
;
A
#
# COMPACT_ATOMS: atom_id res chain seq x y z
N MET A 1 72.40 -11.43 -8.86
CA MET A 1 71.85 -10.32 -8.06
C MET A 1 70.49 -10.76 -7.52
N ARG A 2 70.31 -10.69 -6.18
CA ARG A 2 69.08 -10.59 -5.34
C ARG A 2 67.82 -11.33 -5.86
N LEU A 3 67.34 -12.46 -5.34
CA LEU A 3 66.96 -12.93 -3.98
C LEU A 3 65.83 -12.12 -3.31
N ALA A 4 64.62 -12.68 -3.26
CA ALA A 4 63.77 -12.82 -2.06
C ALA A 4 62.36 -13.37 -2.41
N LEU A 5 62.15 -14.67 -2.15
CA LEU A 5 60.85 -15.25 -1.78
C LEU A 5 60.57 -14.85 -0.34
N LEU A 6 59.42 -14.24 -0.04
CA LEU A 6 58.92 -14.13 1.34
C LEU A 6 57.41 -14.36 1.38
N ILE A 7 57.07 -15.63 1.63
CA ILE A 7 55.84 -16.06 2.31
C ILE A 7 55.99 -15.65 3.78
N PHE A 8 54.99 -15.00 4.36
CA PHE A 8 54.81 -14.98 5.81
C PHE A 8 53.34 -15.21 6.16
N ALA A 9 53.05 -16.42 6.60
CA ALA A 9 51.99 -16.71 7.54
C ALA A 9 52.59 -16.66 8.94
N PHE A 10 51.94 -15.99 9.90
CA PHE A 10 51.60 -16.53 11.24
C PHE A 10 51.09 -15.43 12.20
N MET A 11 49.92 -15.73 12.79
CA MET A 11 49.50 -15.54 14.19
C MET A 11 49.76 -14.22 14.92
N ALA A 12 48.68 -13.62 15.44
CA ALA A 12 48.57 -13.32 16.88
C ALA A 12 47.14 -12.86 17.22
N ALA A 13 46.41 -13.69 17.95
CA ALA A 13 45.30 -13.23 18.79
C ALA A 13 45.88 -12.58 20.05
N PRO A 14 45.37 -11.42 20.52
CA PRO A 14 45.56 -11.04 21.91
C PRO A 14 44.45 -11.69 22.75
N ALA A 15 44.83 -12.70 23.53
CA ALA A 15 44.13 -13.05 24.75
C ALA A 15 44.33 -11.89 25.74
N PHE A 16 43.33 -11.03 25.90
CA PHE A 16 43.23 -10.17 27.07
C PHE A 16 42.47 -10.94 28.15
N ALA A 17 43.23 -11.45 29.11
CA ALA A 17 42.74 -11.71 30.44
C ALA A 17 42.32 -10.35 31.06
N CYS A 18 41.02 -10.14 31.24
CA CYS A 18 40.50 -9.18 32.20
C CYS A 18 39.88 -10.00 33.35
N ASP A 19 40.73 -10.28 34.32
CA ASP A 19 40.35 -10.64 35.68
C ASP A 19 39.50 -9.49 36.24
N THR A 20 38.33 -9.82 36.79
CA THR A 20 37.39 -8.97 37.54
C THR A 20 36.83 -7.73 36.83
N CYS A 21 35.57 -7.82 36.36
CA CYS A 21 34.49 -6.83 36.55
C CYS A 21 33.16 -7.43 36.05
N ASP A 22 32.34 -7.83 37.02
CA ASP A 22 30.87 -7.97 37.04
C ASP A 22 30.10 -8.81 35.99
N GLU A 23 29.23 -9.66 36.53
CA GLU A 23 28.16 -10.36 35.82
C GLU A 23 27.36 -9.42 34.90
N PRO A 24 26.97 -9.86 33.69
CA PRO A 24 25.92 -9.15 32.97
C PRO A 24 24.59 -9.39 33.70
N GLU A 25 24.14 -8.39 34.46
CA GLU A 25 22.78 -8.33 34.97
C GLU A 25 21.80 -8.60 33.82
N LYS A 26 20.98 -9.63 34.03
CA LYS A 26 19.93 -10.08 33.13
C LYS A 26 18.98 -8.91 32.84
N PRO A 27 18.78 -8.49 31.58
CA PRO A 27 17.87 -7.39 31.29
C PRO A 27 16.43 -7.83 31.60
N THR A 28 15.85 -7.21 32.62
CA THR A 28 14.42 -7.31 32.95
C THR A 28 13.60 -6.83 31.74
N PRO A 29 12.62 -7.61 31.24
CA PRO A 29 11.78 -7.15 30.14
C PRO A 29 10.96 -5.94 30.61
N PRO A 30 10.80 -4.90 29.77
CA PRO A 30 9.95 -3.77 30.11
C PRO A 30 8.51 -4.25 30.31
N SER A 31 7.88 -3.79 31.39
CA SER A 31 6.47 -3.99 31.70
C SER A 31 5.62 -3.57 30.51
N GLN A 32 4.75 -4.48 30.04
CA GLN A 32 3.81 -4.21 28.96
C GLN A 32 2.93 -3.00 29.32
N PRO A 33 2.72 -2.04 28.39
CA PRO A 33 1.68 -1.04 28.59
C PRO A 33 0.31 -1.72 28.54
N THR A 34 -0.48 -1.56 29.61
CA THR A 34 -1.89 -1.94 29.63
C THR A 34 -2.64 -1.01 28.69
N TYR A 35 -2.89 -1.44 27.47
CA TYR A 35 -3.78 -0.72 26.57
C TYR A 35 -5.22 -0.93 27.03
N GLU A 36 -5.87 0.12 27.56
CA GLU A 36 -7.32 0.14 27.63
C GLU A 36 -7.90 0.02 26.22
N LYS A 37 -8.80 -0.93 26.05
CA LYS A 37 -9.53 -1.15 24.79
C LYS A 37 -10.46 0.06 24.57
N PRO A 38 -10.40 0.76 23.43
CA PRO A 38 -11.39 1.79 23.14
C PRO A 38 -12.78 1.15 23.01
N THR A 39 -13.71 1.57 23.86
CA THR A 39 -15.13 1.25 23.69
C THR A 39 -15.67 2.16 22.58
N PHE A 40 -15.93 1.58 21.41
CA PHE A 40 -16.69 2.26 20.36
C PHE A 40 -18.17 1.92 20.55
N GLU A 41 -18.99 2.93 20.82
CA GLU A 41 -20.44 2.80 20.68
C GLU A 41 -20.77 2.59 19.18
N PRO A 42 -21.64 1.63 18.85
CA PRO A 42 -22.10 1.45 17.48
C PRO A 42 -22.88 2.69 17.04
N PRO A 43 -22.67 3.20 15.81
CA PRO A 43 -23.46 4.31 15.29
C PRO A 43 -24.94 3.90 15.22
N GLU A 44 -25.81 4.78 15.72
CA GLU A 44 -27.25 4.62 15.53
C GLU A 44 -27.59 4.65 14.03
N THR A 45 -28.30 3.61 13.61
CA THR A 45 -29.15 3.43 12.41
C THR A 45 -28.77 4.19 11.13
N PRO A 46 -28.48 3.50 10.00
CA PRO A 46 -28.22 4.17 8.73
C PRO A 46 -29.46 4.95 8.24
N PRO A 47 -29.30 6.12 7.62
CA PRO A 47 -30.41 6.89 7.07
C PRO A 47 -31.13 6.07 5.98
N GLU A 48 -32.46 6.12 5.98
CA GLU A 48 -33.29 5.49 4.96
C GLU A 48 -32.89 5.96 3.55
N THR A 49 -32.70 5.00 2.66
CA THR A 49 -32.37 5.25 1.26
C THR A 49 -33.54 5.97 0.58
N PRO A 50 -33.32 7.06 -0.17
CA PRO A 50 -34.40 7.71 -0.91
C PRO A 50 -35.03 6.74 -1.91
N ARG A 51 -36.35 6.52 -1.82
CA ARG A 51 -37.08 5.69 -2.78
C ARG A 51 -36.95 6.28 -4.19
N THR A 52 -36.46 5.46 -5.11
CA THR A 52 -36.42 5.80 -6.55
C THR A 52 -37.85 6.03 -7.05
N PRO A 53 -38.14 7.13 -7.79
CA PRO A 53 -39.46 7.29 -8.42
C PRO A 53 -39.68 6.15 -9.42
N GLN A 54 -40.78 5.41 -9.28
CA GLN A 54 -41.23 4.47 -10.30
C GLN A 54 -41.56 5.29 -11.57
N ARG A 55 -40.89 4.98 -12.69
CA ARG A 55 -41.26 5.52 -14.01
C ARG A 55 -42.68 5.08 -14.37
N PRO A 56 -43.54 5.97 -14.90
CA PRO A 56 -44.71 5.54 -15.66
C PRO A 56 -44.24 4.69 -16.84
N ARG A 57 -44.95 3.57 -17.09
CA ARG A 57 -44.86 2.86 -18.36
C ARG A 57 -45.75 3.63 -19.34
N ASP A 58 -45.14 4.20 -20.36
CA ASP A 58 -45.85 4.58 -21.57
C ASP A 58 -45.26 3.78 -22.73
N ASP A 59 -46.14 3.01 -23.35
CA ASP A 59 -46.02 2.41 -24.67
C ASP A 59 -46.01 3.51 -25.76
N ASP A 60 -45.58 3.11 -26.96
CA ASP A 60 -45.64 3.81 -28.25
C ASP A 60 -44.55 4.86 -28.62
N ASP A 61 -43.73 4.40 -29.57
CA ASP A 61 -43.34 4.98 -30.87
C ASP A 61 -42.66 6.37 -31.01
N ASP A 62 -41.97 6.49 -32.14
CA ASP A 62 -41.39 7.67 -32.78
C ASP A 62 -39.99 8.16 -32.34
N ASN A 63 -39.01 7.60 -33.05
CA ASN A 63 -37.89 8.29 -33.73
C ASN A 63 -37.72 9.80 -33.45
N LYS A 64 -37.13 10.12 -32.30
CA LYS A 64 -36.45 11.42 -32.09
C LYS A 64 -35.02 11.14 -31.67
N HIS A 65 -34.08 11.69 -32.44
CA HIS A 65 -32.67 11.80 -32.03
C HIS A 65 -32.62 12.37 -30.61
N ARG A 66 -32.44 11.49 -29.61
CA ARG A 66 -32.10 11.92 -28.26
C ARG A 66 -30.71 12.51 -28.38
N GLU A 67 -30.64 13.84 -28.30
CA GLU A 67 -29.42 14.53 -27.96
C GLU A 67 -29.05 14.04 -26.56
N VAL A 68 -28.23 12.97 -26.51
CA VAL A 68 -27.63 12.50 -25.27
C VAL A 68 -26.66 13.60 -24.90
N LYS A 69 -27.15 14.56 -24.10
CA LYS A 69 -26.30 15.49 -23.37
C LYS A 69 -25.36 14.61 -22.56
N SER A 70 -24.17 14.37 -23.10
CA SER A 70 -23.08 13.71 -22.44
C SER A 70 -22.62 14.67 -21.36
N THR A 71 -23.36 14.72 -20.25
CA THR A 71 -22.81 15.22 -19.01
C THR A 71 -21.54 14.42 -18.79
N PRO A 72 -20.35 15.07 -18.74
CA PRO A 72 -19.14 14.37 -18.38
C PRO A 72 -19.45 13.62 -17.09
N LYS A 73 -19.22 12.31 -17.09
CA LYS A 73 -19.29 11.52 -15.86
C LYS A 73 -18.44 12.28 -14.84
N PRO A 74 -18.96 12.63 -13.65
CA PRO A 74 -18.15 13.30 -12.64
C PRO A 74 -16.84 12.54 -12.54
N ALA A 75 -15.71 13.26 -12.69
CA ALA A 75 -14.40 12.65 -12.50
C ALA A 75 -14.49 11.88 -11.19
N PRO A 76 -14.22 10.56 -11.18
CA PRO A 76 -14.34 9.81 -9.96
C PRO A 76 -13.50 10.54 -8.92
N VAL A 77 -14.12 11.00 -7.84
CA VAL A 77 -13.42 11.45 -6.62
C VAL A 77 -12.86 10.20 -5.92
N SER A 78 -12.40 9.22 -6.70
CA SER A 78 -11.87 7.95 -6.27
C SER A 78 -10.41 7.98 -6.62
N CYS A 79 -9.58 8.10 -5.59
CA CYS A 79 -8.15 7.87 -5.74
C CYS A 79 -7.92 6.59 -6.55
N PRO A 80 -7.09 6.62 -7.60
CA PRO A 80 -6.58 5.40 -8.18
C PRO A 80 -5.96 4.56 -7.08
N LYS A 81 -6.44 3.33 -6.93
CA LYS A 81 -6.02 2.45 -5.84
C LYS A 81 -5.56 1.12 -6.40
N VAL A 82 -4.48 0.60 -5.83
CA VAL A 82 -4.04 -0.78 -6.00
C VAL A 82 -4.25 -1.52 -4.69
N LYS A 83 -4.97 -2.63 -4.76
CA LYS A 83 -5.30 -3.52 -3.65
C LYS A 83 -4.61 -4.85 -3.86
N CYS A 84 -3.80 -5.24 -2.91
CA CYS A 84 -3.06 -6.49 -2.91
C CYS A 84 -3.83 -7.54 -2.12
N VAL A 85 -4.29 -8.56 -2.82
CA VAL A 85 -5.07 -9.67 -2.27
C VAL A 85 -4.30 -10.96 -2.49
N THR A 86 -4.35 -11.87 -1.54
CA THR A 86 -3.83 -13.24 -1.73
C THR A 86 -5.02 -14.12 -2.10
N ASP A 87 -4.96 -14.78 -3.25
CA ASP A 87 -6.03 -15.69 -3.70
C ASP A 87 -6.01 -17.02 -2.94
N GLU A 88 -7.01 -17.87 -3.18
CA GLU A 88 -7.19 -19.17 -2.51
C GLU A 88 -6.00 -20.12 -2.72
N ASN A 89 -5.22 -19.91 -3.79
CA ASN A 89 -4.03 -20.69 -4.12
C ASN A 89 -2.74 -20.10 -3.51
N GLY A 90 -2.86 -19.06 -2.68
CA GLY A 90 -1.73 -18.36 -2.08
C GLY A 90 -1.01 -17.41 -3.05
N HIS A 91 -1.55 -17.14 -4.24
CA HIS A 91 -0.94 -16.21 -5.19
C HIS A 91 -1.35 -14.78 -4.89
N ARG A 92 -0.35 -13.89 -4.91
CA ARG A 92 -0.57 -12.46 -4.74
C ARG A 92 -1.15 -11.85 -6.03
N ARG A 93 -2.29 -11.20 -5.91
CA ARG A 93 -3.01 -10.48 -6.98
C ARG A 93 -3.03 -8.99 -6.68
N ALA A 94 -2.95 -8.18 -7.74
CA ALA A 94 -3.18 -6.75 -7.69
C ALA A 94 -4.54 -6.46 -8.32
N MET A 95 -5.41 -5.81 -7.57
CA MET A 95 -6.72 -5.34 -8.02
C MET A 95 -6.71 -3.82 -8.11
N PHE A 96 -7.29 -3.27 -9.16
CA PHE A 96 -7.27 -1.84 -9.44
C PHE A 96 -8.71 -1.31 -9.47
N THR A 97 -8.94 -0.10 -8.97
CA THR A 97 -10.29 0.49 -8.96
C THR A 97 -10.51 1.61 -9.94
N ALA A 98 -9.43 2.24 -10.41
CA ALA A 98 -9.49 3.14 -11.55
C ALA A 98 -9.33 2.31 -12.83
N ASP A 99 -9.78 2.87 -13.95
CA ASP A 99 -9.40 2.36 -15.26
C ASP A 99 -7.90 2.68 -15.43
N VAL A 100 -7.08 1.74 -14.97
CA VAL A 100 -5.62 1.86 -14.96
C VAL A 100 -5.13 1.37 -16.31
N GLN A 101 -4.34 2.20 -17.00
CA GLN A 101 -3.80 1.85 -18.31
C GLN A 101 -2.98 0.54 -18.23
N PRO A 102 -2.96 -0.28 -19.30
CA PRO A 102 -2.34 -1.60 -19.27
C PRO A 102 -0.87 -1.62 -18.87
N ASP A 103 -0.14 -0.58 -19.21
CA ASP A 103 1.25 -0.34 -18.83
C ASP A 103 1.39 -0.11 -17.32
N MET A 104 0.43 0.50 -16.63
CA MET A 104 0.53 0.74 -15.20
C MET A 104 0.25 -0.51 -14.34
N TYR A 105 -0.25 -1.60 -14.94
CA TYR A 105 -0.50 -2.86 -14.21
C TYR A 105 0.79 -3.47 -13.65
N TYR A 106 1.93 -3.37 -14.34
CA TYR A 106 3.17 -3.95 -13.83
C TYR A 106 3.66 -3.22 -12.56
N LEU A 107 3.45 -1.90 -12.48
CA LEU A 107 3.83 -1.09 -11.32
C LEU A 107 3.02 -1.49 -10.09
N GLY A 108 1.71 -1.64 -10.24
CA GLY A 108 0.85 -2.13 -9.16
C GLY A 108 1.21 -3.55 -8.70
N ARG A 109 1.56 -4.44 -9.64
CA ARG A 109 2.04 -5.80 -9.31
C ARG A 109 3.37 -5.78 -8.56
N ASN A 110 4.31 -4.91 -8.96
CA ASN A 110 5.59 -4.74 -8.27
C ASN A 110 5.40 -4.25 -6.85
N PHE A 111 4.48 -3.32 -6.63
CA PHE A 111 4.07 -2.93 -5.29
C PHE A 111 3.54 -4.15 -4.51
N CYS A 112 2.56 -4.87 -5.04
CA CYS A 112 1.98 -6.01 -4.34
C CYS A 112 2.94 -7.17 -4.06
N ALA A 113 3.98 -7.35 -4.88
CA ALA A 113 5.05 -8.32 -4.65
C ALA A 113 5.93 -7.99 -3.43
N THR A 114 5.98 -6.72 -3.04
CA THR A 114 6.79 -6.23 -1.91
C THR A 114 5.97 -5.89 -0.66
N ALA A 115 4.64 -5.85 -0.80
CA ALA A 115 3.71 -5.61 0.29
C ALA A 115 3.60 -6.85 1.22
N PRO A 116 3.29 -6.66 2.52
CA PRO A 116 3.03 -7.75 3.47
C PRO A 116 2.04 -8.80 2.92
N LYS A 117 2.41 -10.08 2.94
CA LYS A 117 1.65 -11.15 2.25
C LYS A 117 0.45 -11.68 3.04
N ASP A 118 0.53 -11.61 4.36
CA ASP A 118 -0.45 -12.22 5.28
C ASP A 118 -1.69 -11.34 5.50
N ILE A 119 -1.66 -10.12 4.95
CA ILE A 119 -2.73 -9.14 5.08
C ILE A 119 -3.05 -8.50 3.73
N GLU A 120 -4.28 -8.00 3.63
CA GLU A 120 -4.70 -7.15 2.54
C GLU A 120 -4.05 -5.78 2.66
N VAL A 121 -3.42 -5.32 1.57
CA VAL A 121 -2.75 -4.02 1.54
C VAL A 121 -3.35 -3.20 0.41
N THR A 122 -3.81 -2.00 0.72
CA THR A 122 -4.33 -1.04 -0.26
C THR A 122 -3.44 0.20 -0.26
N ALA A 123 -3.04 0.65 -1.44
CA ALA A 123 -2.42 1.94 -1.66
C ALA A 123 -3.35 2.81 -2.52
N CYS A 124 -3.71 3.99 -2.03
CA CYS A 124 -4.63 4.94 -2.65
C CYS A 124 -3.86 6.23 -2.96
N CYS A 125 -3.80 6.59 -4.25
CA CYS A 125 -3.06 7.75 -4.74
C CYS A 125 -3.97 8.98 -4.74
N LEU A 126 -3.70 9.94 -3.87
CA LEU A 126 -4.48 11.16 -3.71
C LEU A 126 -3.74 12.34 -4.32
N ALA A 127 -4.22 12.85 -5.45
CA ALA A 127 -3.76 14.12 -6.00
C ALA A 127 -4.23 15.29 -5.12
N LYS A 128 -3.37 16.29 -4.96
CA LYS A 128 -3.67 17.53 -4.24
C LYS A 128 -3.77 18.70 -5.23
N PRO A 129 -4.42 19.82 -4.85
CA PRO A 129 -4.58 20.98 -5.72
C PRO A 129 -3.29 21.71 -6.10
N ASP A 130 -2.18 21.44 -5.41
CA ASP A 130 -0.87 22.06 -5.58
C ASP A 130 0.09 21.22 -6.45
N ASP A 131 -0.46 20.38 -7.33
CA ASP A 131 0.27 19.40 -8.15
C ASP A 131 1.15 18.43 -7.35
N THR A 132 0.92 18.32 -6.04
CA THR A 132 1.52 17.29 -5.20
C THR A 132 0.58 16.10 -5.03
N TYR A 133 1.08 15.03 -4.40
CA TYR A 133 0.26 13.86 -4.11
C TYR A 133 0.62 13.23 -2.77
N GLN A 134 -0.30 12.42 -2.27
CA GLN A 134 -0.14 11.61 -1.09
C GLN A 134 -0.55 10.17 -1.37
N ILE A 135 0.15 9.22 -0.73
CA ILE A 135 -0.23 7.81 -0.78
C ILE A 135 -0.82 7.42 0.57
N LEU A 136 -2.08 7.02 0.57
CA LEU A 136 -2.76 6.52 1.75
C LEU A 136 -2.69 5.00 1.75
N TYR A 137 -2.29 4.44 2.89
CA TYR A 137 -2.26 3.00 3.12
C TYR A 137 -3.27 2.61 4.21
N ASN A 138 -3.88 1.44 4.08
CA ASN A 138 -4.69 0.85 5.15
C ASN A 138 -3.83 0.23 6.27
N VAL A 139 -2.56 -0.11 5.98
CA VAL A 139 -1.63 -0.73 6.92
C VAL A 139 -0.21 -0.16 6.75
N LYS A 140 0.65 -0.34 7.76
CA LYS A 140 2.05 0.05 7.65
C LYS A 140 2.77 -0.82 6.62
N VAL A 141 3.50 -0.19 5.71
CA VAL A 141 4.28 -0.86 4.66
C VAL A 141 5.78 -0.62 4.85
N SER A 142 6.60 -1.48 4.25
CA SER A 142 8.06 -1.28 4.23
C SER A 142 8.44 -0.10 3.33
N GLU A 143 9.64 0.46 3.53
CA GLU A 143 10.17 1.53 2.66
C GLU A 143 10.28 1.07 1.20
N LYS A 144 10.67 -0.19 0.98
CA LYS A 144 10.73 -0.78 -0.36
C LYS A 144 9.36 -0.82 -1.03
N ALA A 145 8.32 -1.23 -0.29
CA ALA A 145 6.95 -1.23 -0.79
C ALA A 145 6.45 0.19 -1.05
N HIS A 146 6.76 1.13 -0.15
CA HIS A 146 6.43 2.54 -0.33
C HIS A 146 7.04 3.11 -1.63
N ARG A 147 8.32 2.83 -1.91
CA ARG A 147 8.97 3.26 -3.16
C ARG A 147 8.26 2.71 -4.40
N LYS A 148 7.81 1.45 -4.36
CA LYS A 148 7.06 0.84 -5.48
C LYS A 148 5.66 1.42 -5.64
N ALA A 149 4.96 1.71 -4.54
CA ALA A 149 3.71 2.45 -4.59
C ALA A 149 3.90 3.88 -5.14
N LYS A 150 5.05 4.51 -4.84
CA LYS A 150 5.41 5.82 -5.37
C LYS A 150 5.49 5.83 -6.89
N GLU A 151 6.21 4.88 -7.47
CA GLU A 151 6.31 4.69 -8.93
C GLU A 151 4.90 4.53 -9.54
N PHE A 152 4.06 3.66 -8.97
CA PHE A 152 2.67 3.50 -9.42
C PHE A 152 1.85 4.80 -9.33
N CYS A 153 1.91 5.52 -8.21
CA CYS A 153 1.09 6.69 -7.99
C CYS A 153 1.47 7.89 -8.85
N ILE A 154 2.76 8.07 -9.16
CA ILE A 154 3.20 9.14 -10.08
C ILE A 154 2.60 8.91 -11.46
N CYS A 155 2.73 7.70 -11.99
CA CYS A 155 2.27 7.40 -13.34
C CYS A 155 0.73 7.42 -13.46
N VAL A 156 0.01 6.88 -12.47
CA VAL A 156 -1.47 6.83 -12.51
C VAL A 156 -2.13 8.21 -12.29
N LEU A 157 -1.39 9.15 -11.70
CA LEU A 157 -1.81 10.53 -11.53
C LEU A 157 -1.27 11.46 -12.63
N GLU A 158 -0.51 10.91 -13.59
CA GLU A 158 0.10 11.68 -14.69
C GLU A 158 0.99 12.84 -14.19
N LEU A 159 1.77 12.60 -13.14
CA LEU A 159 2.66 13.59 -12.50
C LEU A 159 4.13 13.49 -12.94
N ASP A 160 4.42 12.76 -14.02
CA ASP A 160 5.76 12.56 -14.62
C ASP A 160 6.00 13.50 -15.81
#